data_AF-A0A443NS06-F1
#
_entry.id   AF-A0A443NS06-F1
#
_cell.length_a   1.000
_cell.length_b   1.000
_cell.length_c   1.000
_cell.angle_alpha   90.00
_cell.angle_beta   90.00
_cell.angle_gamma   90.00
#
_symmetry.space_group_name_H-M   'P 1'
#
loop_
_entity.id
_entity.type
_entity.pdbx_description
1 polymer ?
#
loop_
_entity_poly.entity_id
_entity_poly.type
_entity_poly.pdbx_seq_one_letter_code
_entity_poly.pdbx_strand_id
1 'polypeptide(L)'
;MVFNQPLYFPNRSFPFLKPKNRPSRRALARTKRQPDFDCSRSSSKPPAVRLRCLHLSLTESSLIWIVNKINNSIGQDPSSKFLIGVLDIYGFESFKTNRIVEIIMSSSASSSAALSGALKALADGPLAFLKKHAILFEPASVPSEYRSKDDSTFISGTAGVKLVQSKTNYNLQFVARKDLQTDKEAVEAFVLAYKKNERNDDVPFVYIPTKDKENTFLFTVGLTGCSVIVTLDRVNNKYRVFHDRRMDSSVLYDNVQMRVDFNDYRIGGRYLSHTGKAITLMLFKGGAWKMFLQRQLPGPDPSSPTWEVYAVEQKGPASEEAFKARRTIIQNRVKANGKNLHVDEGLIKAAVDGRVHGKDYDEQAISGWKALRSAIKIKIDKYFNDPNRDRSLQDTYYRFEEDNRDSADIDETWIWLQIKKNNNRA
;
A
#
# COMPACT_ATOMS: atom_id res chain seq x y z
N MET A 1 -9.92 6.05 -30.89
CA MET A 1 -9.54 4.97 -29.94
C MET A 1 -9.53 3.66 -30.72
N VAL A 2 -8.41 2.95 -30.69
CA VAL A 2 -8.23 1.66 -31.37
C VAL A 2 -9.06 0.62 -30.63
N PHE A 3 -10.08 0.05 -31.28
CA PHE A 3 -10.82 -1.09 -30.73
C PHE A 3 -10.02 -2.37 -31.00
N ASN A 4 -9.79 -3.12 -29.92
CA ASN A 4 -9.11 -4.41 -29.91
C ASN A 4 -9.65 -5.33 -31.01
N GLN A 5 -8.74 -5.87 -31.82
CA GLN A 5 -9.01 -7.05 -32.63
C GLN A 5 -9.49 -8.21 -31.74
N PRO A 6 -10.50 -8.98 -32.16
CA PRO A 6 -10.90 -10.17 -31.42
C PRO A 6 -9.79 -11.23 -31.51
N LEU A 7 -9.28 -11.65 -30.36
CA LEU A 7 -8.46 -12.86 -30.24
C LEU A 7 -9.32 -14.06 -30.66
N TYR A 8 -8.96 -14.66 -31.79
CA TYR A 8 -9.57 -15.88 -32.32
C TYR A 8 -9.20 -17.05 -31.40
N PHE A 9 -10.16 -17.56 -30.63
CA PHE A 9 -10.01 -18.85 -29.94
C PHE A 9 -10.67 -19.93 -30.80
N PRO A 10 -9.97 -21.05 -31.12
CA PRO A 10 -10.54 -22.11 -31.94
C PRO A 10 -11.73 -22.76 -31.24
N ASN A 11 -12.83 -22.91 -32.00
CA ASN A 11 -14.04 -23.65 -31.61
C ASN A 11 -13.67 -25.01 -31.02
N ARG A 12 -13.83 -25.19 -29.71
CA ARG A 12 -13.96 -26.53 -29.13
C ARG A 12 -15.44 -26.89 -29.13
N SER A 13 -15.85 -27.66 -30.12
CA SER A 13 -17.10 -28.40 -30.11
C SER A 13 -17.11 -29.35 -28.91
N PHE A 14 -18.02 -29.12 -27.97
CA PHE A 14 -18.32 -30.11 -26.94
C PHE A 14 -19.32 -31.12 -27.51
N PRO A 15 -19.00 -32.43 -27.56
CA PRO A 15 -19.98 -33.42 -27.97
C PRO A 15 -21.09 -33.54 -26.93
N PHE A 16 -22.34 -33.47 -27.40
CA PHE A 16 -23.54 -33.80 -26.63
C PHE A 16 -23.49 -35.27 -26.19
N LEU A 17 -23.27 -35.52 -24.90
CA LEU A 17 -23.45 -36.84 -24.30
C LEU A 17 -24.94 -37.06 -23.98
N LYS A 18 -25.56 -38.04 -24.64
CA LYS A 18 -26.91 -38.53 -24.31
C LYS A 18 -26.93 -39.07 -22.87
N PRO A 19 -28.03 -38.88 -22.10
CA PRO A 19 -28.07 -39.32 -20.71
C PRO A 19 -28.30 -40.84 -20.66
N LYS A 20 -27.28 -41.59 -20.25
CA LYS A 20 -27.48 -42.95 -19.74
C LYS A 20 -26.88 -43.06 -18.33
N ASN A 21 -27.76 -43.46 -17.42
CA ASN A 21 -27.55 -43.89 -16.04
C ASN A 21 -27.28 -42.80 -14.98
N ARG A 22 -28.10 -42.84 -13.91
CA ARG A 22 -28.00 -42.03 -12.69
C ARG A 22 -26.58 -42.09 -12.14
N PRO A 23 -25.90 -40.96 -11.85
CA PRO A 23 -24.63 -41.01 -11.15
C PRO A 23 -24.89 -41.25 -9.66
N SER A 24 -24.30 -42.33 -9.13
CA SER A 24 -24.05 -42.49 -7.69
C SER A 24 -23.36 -41.23 -7.15
N ARG A 25 -23.69 -40.79 -5.92
CA ARG A 25 -23.08 -39.65 -5.22
C ARG A 25 -21.54 -39.78 -5.15
N ARG A 26 -20.82 -39.39 -6.21
CA ARG A 26 -19.38 -39.20 -6.20
C ARG A 26 -19.09 -37.77 -5.77
N ALA A 27 -18.29 -37.64 -4.72
CA ALA A 27 -17.76 -36.35 -4.31
C ALA A 27 -16.98 -35.71 -5.47
N LEU A 28 -17.29 -34.47 -5.83
CA LEU A 28 -16.55 -33.68 -6.82
C LEU A 28 -15.09 -33.52 -6.35
N ALA A 29 -14.17 -34.27 -6.96
CA ALA A 29 -12.73 -34.15 -6.75
C ALA A 29 -12.16 -33.06 -7.66
N ARG A 30 -11.13 -32.34 -7.18
CA ARG A 30 -10.41 -31.35 -7.99
C ARG A 30 -9.09 -31.97 -8.45
N THR A 31 -8.92 -32.07 -9.76
CA THR A 31 -7.64 -32.48 -10.37
C THR A 31 -6.80 -31.23 -10.62
N LYS A 32 -5.57 -31.21 -10.09
CA LYS A 32 -4.58 -30.19 -10.44
C LYS A 32 -3.65 -30.82 -11.46
N ARG A 33 -3.63 -30.29 -12.69
CA ARG A 33 -2.69 -30.74 -13.72
C ARG A 33 -1.33 -30.10 -13.48
N GLN A 34 -0.29 -30.91 -13.41
CA GLN A 34 1.11 -30.51 -13.55
C GLN A 34 1.68 -31.15 -14.84
N PRO A 35 2.78 -30.63 -15.41
CA PRO A 35 3.28 -31.06 -16.73
C PRO A 35 3.41 -32.58 -16.88
N ASP A 36 3.77 -33.28 -15.80
CA ASP A 36 4.07 -34.71 -15.85
C ASP A 36 3.14 -35.61 -15.00
N PHE A 37 2.24 -35.03 -14.18
CA PHE A 37 1.31 -35.83 -13.35
C PHE A 37 0.00 -35.08 -13.01
N ASP A 38 -1.10 -35.82 -12.98
CA ASP A 38 -2.40 -35.36 -12.50
C ASP A 38 -2.62 -35.79 -11.04
N CYS A 39 -2.67 -34.83 -10.12
CA CYS A 39 -3.00 -35.08 -8.72
C CYS A 39 -4.49 -34.79 -8.45
N SER A 40 -5.27 -35.82 -8.09
CA SER A 40 -6.64 -35.66 -7.60
C SER A 40 -6.66 -35.55 -6.06
N ARG A 41 -7.11 -34.41 -5.52
CA ARG A 41 -7.34 -34.23 -4.07
C ARG A 41 -8.82 -34.05 -3.77
N SER A 42 -9.28 -34.66 -2.68
CA SER A 42 -10.56 -34.31 -2.07
C SER A 42 -10.47 -32.86 -1.56
N SER A 43 -11.46 -32.04 -1.91
CA SER A 43 -11.44 -30.63 -1.53
C SER A 43 -12.20 -30.43 -0.21
N SER A 44 -11.64 -29.60 0.68
CA SER A 44 -12.18 -29.24 2.00
C SER A 44 -13.27 -28.17 1.98
N LYS A 45 -13.56 -27.56 0.81
CA LYS A 45 -14.56 -26.48 0.72
C LYS A 45 -15.99 -27.03 0.79
N PRO A 46 -16.92 -26.36 1.50
CA PRO A 46 -18.33 -26.77 1.58
C PRO A 46 -18.96 -26.90 0.18
N PRO A 47 -19.80 -27.91 -0.08
CA PRO A 47 -20.46 -28.13 -1.38
C PRO A 47 -21.20 -26.89 -1.92
N ALA A 48 -21.84 -26.12 -1.03
CA ALA A 48 -22.59 -24.91 -1.36
C ALA A 48 -21.73 -23.79 -1.96
N VAL A 49 -20.45 -23.68 -1.60
CA VAL A 49 -19.55 -22.67 -2.16
C VAL A 49 -19.15 -23.02 -3.59
N ARG A 50 -19.04 -24.32 -3.93
CA ARG A 50 -18.66 -24.77 -5.28
C ARG A 50 -19.80 -24.64 -6.27
N LEU A 51 -21.02 -24.98 -5.85
CA LEU A 51 -22.22 -24.78 -6.65
C LEU A 51 -22.42 -23.29 -6.97
N ARG A 52 -22.12 -22.39 -6.02
CA ARG A 52 -22.14 -20.94 -6.26
C ARG A 52 -21.12 -20.48 -7.30
N CYS A 53 -19.87 -20.93 -7.24
CA CYS A 53 -18.86 -20.55 -8.26
C CYS A 53 -19.21 -21.09 -9.65
N LEU A 54 -19.72 -22.33 -9.73
CA LEU A 54 -20.15 -22.91 -11.01
C LEU A 54 -21.33 -22.12 -11.60
N HIS A 55 -22.32 -21.79 -10.77
CA HIS A 55 -23.46 -20.97 -11.17
C HIS A 55 -23.02 -19.61 -11.72
N LEU A 56 -22.13 -18.90 -11.03
CA LEU A 56 -21.60 -17.60 -11.48
C LEU A 56 -20.88 -17.69 -12.83
N SER A 57 -20.05 -18.72 -13.04
CA SER A 57 -19.33 -18.90 -14.32
C SER A 57 -20.27 -19.20 -15.50
N LEU A 58 -21.35 -19.95 -15.23
CA LEU A 58 -22.37 -20.27 -16.24
C LEU A 58 -23.23 -19.05 -16.56
N THR A 59 -23.56 -18.22 -15.56
CA THR A 59 -24.30 -16.97 -15.80
C THR A 59 -23.47 -15.96 -16.59
N GLU A 60 -22.18 -15.81 -16.28
CA GLU A 60 -21.26 -14.92 -17.02
C GLU A 60 -21.14 -15.34 -18.49
N SER A 61 -20.90 -16.63 -18.73
CA SER A 61 -20.80 -17.19 -20.08
C SER A 61 -22.10 -17.03 -20.88
N SER A 62 -23.25 -17.16 -20.21
CA SER A 62 -24.57 -16.98 -20.83
C SER A 62 -24.82 -15.52 -21.21
N LEU A 63 -24.44 -14.56 -20.36
CA LEU A 63 -24.56 -13.13 -20.66
C LEU A 63 -23.69 -12.73 -21.85
N ILE A 64 -22.44 -13.19 -21.90
CA ILE A 64 -21.55 -12.96 -23.05
C ILE A 64 -22.16 -13.54 -24.33
N TRP A 65 -22.74 -14.73 -24.26
CA TRP A 65 -23.42 -15.35 -25.40
C TRP A 65 -24.63 -14.54 -25.88
N ILE A 66 -25.46 -14.03 -24.95
CA ILE A 66 -26.62 -13.19 -25.28
C ILE A 66 -26.16 -11.89 -25.98
N VAL A 67 -25.16 -11.19 -25.41
CA VAL A 67 -24.62 -9.96 -26.00
C VAL A 67 -24.08 -10.21 -27.41
N ASN A 68 -23.35 -11.31 -27.61
CA ASN A 68 -22.86 -11.68 -28.93
C ASN A 68 -23.99 -12.00 -29.91
N LYS A 69 -25.07 -12.65 -29.47
CA LYS A 69 -26.25 -12.89 -30.30
C LYS A 69 -26.94 -11.59 -30.69
N ILE A 70 -27.13 -10.66 -29.76
CA ILE A 70 -27.72 -9.35 -30.03
C ILE A 70 -26.85 -8.57 -31.03
N ASN A 71 -25.53 -8.50 -30.80
CA ASN A 71 -24.61 -7.79 -31.69
C ASN A 71 -24.61 -8.36 -33.12
N ASN A 72 -24.69 -9.69 -33.26
CA ASN A 72 -24.77 -10.34 -34.57
C ASN A 72 -26.13 -10.15 -35.25
N SER A 73 -27.23 -10.07 -34.48
CA SER A 73 -28.58 -9.86 -35.02
C SER A 73 -28.87 -8.42 -35.43
N ILE A 74 -28.28 -7.43 -34.74
CA ILE A 74 -28.40 -6.01 -35.11
C ILE A 74 -27.62 -5.73 -36.41
N GLY A 75 -26.54 -6.46 -36.64
CA GLY A 75 -25.64 -6.23 -37.76
C GLY A 75 -24.78 -4.97 -37.54
N GLN A 76 -23.54 -5.00 -38.00
CA GLN A 76 -22.67 -3.83 -38.03
C GLN A 76 -22.56 -3.41 -39.49
N ASP A 77 -22.94 -2.18 -39.81
CA ASP A 77 -22.73 -1.61 -41.15
C ASP A 77 -21.27 -1.13 -41.26
N PRO A 78 -20.40 -1.82 -42.02
CA PRO A 78 -18.99 -1.45 -42.15
C PRO A 78 -18.79 -0.15 -42.95
N SER A 79 -19.82 0.31 -43.65
CA SER A 79 -19.80 1.53 -44.46
C SER A 79 -20.33 2.77 -43.74
N SER A 80 -20.72 2.63 -42.45
CA SER A 80 -21.26 3.74 -41.68
C SER A 80 -20.25 4.88 -41.52
N LYS A 81 -20.64 6.09 -41.96
CA LYS A 81 -19.83 7.31 -41.84
C LYS A 81 -19.86 7.90 -40.43
N PHE A 82 -20.86 7.56 -39.62
CA PHE A 82 -21.07 8.14 -38.29
C PHE A 82 -21.57 7.07 -37.30
N LEU A 83 -20.97 7.01 -36.11
CA LEU A 83 -21.39 6.13 -35.01
C LEU A 83 -21.78 7.00 -33.81
N ILE A 84 -23.02 6.86 -33.34
CA ILE A 84 -23.49 7.52 -32.11
C ILE A 84 -23.54 6.47 -31.01
N GLY A 85 -22.61 6.54 -30.07
CA GLY A 85 -22.59 5.68 -28.90
C GLY A 85 -23.47 6.24 -27.78
N VAL A 86 -24.43 5.44 -27.31
CA VAL A 86 -25.22 5.74 -26.10
C VAL A 86 -24.59 4.97 -24.94
N LEU A 87 -24.08 5.67 -23.94
CA LEU A 87 -23.45 5.08 -22.76
C LEU A 87 -24.44 5.04 -21.61
N ASP A 88 -24.89 3.83 -21.25
CA ASP A 88 -25.68 3.57 -20.05
C ASP A 88 -24.87 2.66 -19.13
N ILE A 89 -24.33 3.23 -18.07
CA ILE A 89 -23.58 2.53 -17.02
C ILE A 89 -24.24 2.82 -15.68
N TYR A 90 -24.18 1.84 -14.78
CA TYR A 90 -24.78 1.96 -13.46
C TYR A 90 -24.28 3.21 -12.72
N GLY A 91 -25.21 3.99 -12.14
CA GLY A 91 -24.92 5.22 -11.41
C GLY A 91 -24.21 4.99 -10.07
N PHE A 92 -23.66 6.05 -9.50
CA PHE A 92 -22.93 5.95 -8.22
C PHE A 92 -23.88 5.67 -7.05
N GLU A 93 -23.67 4.54 -6.37
CA GLU A 93 -24.41 4.16 -5.16
C GLU A 93 -23.45 3.84 -4.02
N SER A 94 -23.80 4.26 -2.80
CA SER A 94 -23.02 3.99 -1.58
C SER A 94 -23.89 3.28 -0.56
N PHE A 95 -23.46 2.10 -0.14
CA PHE A 95 -24.17 1.28 0.84
C PHE A 95 -23.40 1.19 2.16
N LYS A 96 -24.10 0.80 3.24
CA LYS A 96 -23.50 0.55 4.56
C LYS A 96 -22.39 -0.53 4.54
N THR A 97 -22.36 -1.38 3.52
CA THR A 97 -21.33 -2.40 3.30
C THR A 97 -20.97 -2.47 1.81
N ASN A 98 -19.91 -1.77 1.40
CA ASN A 98 -19.44 -1.81 0.01
C ASN A 98 -18.55 -3.04 -0.25
N ARG A 99 -18.73 -3.68 -1.40
CA ARG A 99 -18.01 -4.86 -1.91
C ARG A 99 -17.18 -4.48 -3.15
N ILE A 100 -16.42 -5.44 -3.66
CA ILE A 100 -15.50 -5.28 -4.81
C ILE A 100 -16.17 -4.65 -6.04
N VAL A 101 -17.47 -4.90 -6.25
CA VAL A 101 -18.22 -4.38 -7.41
C VAL A 101 -18.36 -2.86 -7.34
N GLU A 102 -18.71 -2.26 -6.20
CA GLU A 102 -18.83 -0.79 -6.12
C GLU A 102 -17.48 -0.08 -6.34
N ILE A 103 -16.36 -0.69 -5.92
CA ILE A 103 -15.01 -0.13 -6.15
C ILE A 103 -14.65 -0.12 -7.63
N ILE A 104 -14.96 -1.21 -8.36
CA ILE A 104 -14.72 -1.28 -9.80
C ILE A 104 -15.59 -0.23 -10.51
N MET A 105 -16.86 -0.11 -10.13
CA MET A 105 -17.79 0.86 -10.72
C MET A 105 -17.41 2.31 -10.44
N SER A 106 -16.88 2.63 -9.25
CA SER A 106 -16.35 3.97 -8.98
C SER A 106 -15.08 4.27 -9.79
N SER A 107 -14.26 3.25 -10.09
CA SER A 107 -13.00 3.42 -10.83
C SER A 107 -13.17 3.51 -12.36
N SER A 108 -14.30 3.05 -12.89
CA SER A 108 -14.62 3.10 -14.33
C SER A 108 -15.11 4.47 -14.81
N ALA A 109 -15.52 5.36 -13.90
CA ALA A 109 -15.98 6.71 -14.24
C ALA A 109 -14.85 7.70 -14.55
N SER A 110 -13.60 7.38 -14.18
CA SER A 110 -12.44 8.23 -14.41
C SER A 110 -11.83 7.92 -15.79
N SER A 111 -12.54 8.24 -16.88
CA SER A 111 -11.88 8.46 -18.18
C SER A 111 -10.81 9.52 -17.97
N SER A 112 -9.58 9.28 -18.46
CA SER A 112 -8.43 10.16 -18.34
C SER A 112 -8.79 11.64 -18.51
N ALA A 113 -9.01 12.36 -17.40
CA ALA A 113 -9.05 13.82 -17.46
C ALA A 113 -7.67 14.23 -17.97
N ALA A 114 -7.62 14.92 -19.12
CA ALA A 114 -6.36 15.42 -19.63
C ALA A 114 -5.76 16.32 -18.54
N LEU A 115 -4.60 15.91 -18.01
CA LEU A 115 -3.92 16.69 -16.98
C LEU A 115 -3.76 18.13 -17.46
N SER A 116 -4.01 19.06 -16.56
CA SER A 116 -3.85 20.49 -16.80
C SER A 116 -2.98 21.11 -15.71
N GLY A 117 -2.54 22.35 -15.95
CA GLY A 117 -1.83 23.16 -14.96
C GLY A 117 -0.59 22.51 -14.34
N ALA A 118 -0.45 22.65 -13.03
CA ALA A 118 0.73 22.24 -12.28
C ALA A 118 0.91 20.71 -12.22
N LEU A 119 -0.18 19.93 -12.16
CA LEU A 119 -0.09 18.47 -12.18
C LEU A 119 0.40 17.95 -13.53
N LYS A 120 0.04 18.60 -14.65
CA LYS A 120 0.62 18.29 -15.95
C LYS A 120 2.13 18.56 -15.98
N ALA A 121 2.56 19.73 -15.51
CA ALA A 121 3.97 20.08 -15.46
C ALA A 121 4.79 19.10 -14.57
N LEU A 122 4.23 18.71 -13.43
CA LEU A 122 4.80 17.69 -12.55
C LEU A 122 4.89 16.33 -13.26
N ALA A 123 3.85 15.90 -13.96
CA ALA A 123 3.86 14.64 -14.71
C ALA A 123 4.90 14.66 -15.84
N ASP A 124 4.99 15.75 -16.59
CA ASP A 124 5.88 15.89 -17.75
C ASP A 124 7.36 15.83 -17.36
N GLY A 125 7.73 16.55 -16.29
CA GLY A 125 9.12 16.62 -15.81
C GLY A 125 9.22 16.65 -14.28
N PRO A 126 9.01 15.51 -13.59
CA PRO A 126 8.87 15.48 -12.12
C PRO A 126 10.11 15.99 -11.39
N LEU A 127 11.32 15.57 -11.81
CA LEU A 127 12.56 16.04 -11.18
C LEU A 127 12.78 17.54 -11.38
N ALA A 128 12.55 18.05 -12.59
CA ALA A 128 12.72 19.47 -12.89
C ALA A 128 11.70 20.32 -12.12
N PHE A 129 10.44 19.86 -12.06
CA PHE A 129 9.37 20.51 -11.32
C PHE A 129 9.67 20.56 -9.82
N LEU A 130 9.96 19.41 -9.20
CA LEU A 130 10.20 19.30 -7.77
C LEU A 130 11.48 20.01 -7.32
N LYS A 131 12.50 20.13 -8.18
CA LYS A 131 13.71 20.92 -7.85
C LYS A 131 13.43 22.41 -7.72
N LYS A 132 12.43 22.91 -8.46
CA LYS A 132 12.05 24.32 -8.47
C LYS A 132 10.94 24.65 -7.48
N HIS A 133 10.07 23.68 -7.20
CA HIS A 133 8.86 23.88 -6.43
C HIS A 133 8.72 22.81 -5.34
N ALA A 134 8.59 23.25 -4.08
CA ALA A 134 8.16 22.36 -3.02
C ALA A 134 6.68 22.05 -3.16
N ILE A 135 6.29 20.80 -2.90
CA ILE A 135 4.90 20.45 -2.65
C ILE A 135 4.72 20.45 -1.14
N LEU A 136 3.71 21.15 -0.65
CA LEU A 136 3.41 21.28 0.78
C LEU A 136 2.03 20.67 1.05
N PHE A 137 1.86 20.11 2.26
CA PHE A 137 0.63 19.47 2.69
C PHE A 137 0.02 20.22 3.88
N GLU A 138 -1.23 20.65 3.76
CA GLU A 138 -1.97 21.33 4.83
C GLU A 138 -3.19 20.51 5.28
N PRO A 139 -3.15 19.87 6.46
CA PRO A 139 -4.21 18.97 6.94
C PRO A 139 -5.58 19.63 7.12
N ALA A 140 -5.62 20.95 7.37
CA ALA A 140 -6.87 21.68 7.65
C ALA A 140 -7.82 21.75 6.43
N SER A 141 -7.31 21.49 5.22
CA SER A 141 -8.03 21.65 3.95
C SER A 141 -8.78 20.40 3.47
N VAL A 142 -8.74 19.31 4.23
CA VAL A 142 -9.30 18.01 3.83
C VAL A 142 -10.84 17.98 3.96
N PRO A 143 -11.61 17.68 2.89
CA PRO A 143 -13.06 17.44 2.97
C PRO A 143 -13.44 16.32 3.94
N SER A 144 -14.57 16.45 4.64
CA SER A 144 -15.05 15.50 5.66
C SER A 144 -15.27 14.08 5.13
N GLU A 145 -15.63 13.94 3.85
CA GLU A 145 -15.79 12.64 3.17
C GLU A 145 -14.51 11.81 3.11
N TYR A 146 -13.35 12.44 3.29
CA TYR A 146 -12.07 11.74 3.36
C TYR A 146 -11.49 11.69 4.77
N ARG A 147 -12.23 12.11 5.79
CA ARG A 147 -11.78 12.07 7.19
C ARG A 147 -12.31 10.82 7.89
N SER A 148 -11.60 10.40 8.94
CA SER A 148 -12.02 9.34 9.85
C SER A 148 -13.33 9.72 10.54
N LYS A 149 -14.04 8.72 11.10
CA LYS A 149 -15.36 8.95 11.73
C LYS A 149 -15.34 9.93 12.89
N ASP A 150 -14.21 10.03 13.58
CA ASP A 150 -13.95 10.95 14.68
C ASP A 150 -13.35 12.29 14.19
N ASP A 151 -13.30 12.50 12.87
CA ASP A 151 -12.76 13.66 12.16
C ASP A 151 -11.30 14.01 12.47
N SER A 152 -10.59 13.11 13.17
CA SER A 152 -9.27 13.39 13.71
C SER A 152 -8.15 13.18 12.68
N THR A 153 -8.42 12.46 11.59
CA THR A 153 -7.41 12.01 10.61
C THR A 153 -7.97 11.91 9.19
N PHE A 154 -7.12 12.03 8.17
CA PHE A 154 -7.49 11.75 6.78
C PHE A 154 -7.30 10.24 6.49
N ILE A 155 -8.15 9.64 5.66
CA ILE A 155 -8.18 8.20 5.36
C ILE A 155 -7.34 7.88 4.12
N SER A 156 -6.54 6.81 4.19
CA SER A 156 -5.78 6.30 3.04
C SER A 156 -6.74 5.78 1.97
N GLY A 157 -6.54 6.19 0.72
CA GLY A 157 -7.43 5.76 -0.36
C GLY A 157 -7.32 6.65 -1.59
N THR A 158 -8.42 6.76 -2.33
CA THR A 158 -8.53 7.69 -3.46
C THR A 158 -9.23 8.97 -3.04
N ALA A 159 -8.64 10.10 -3.44
CA ALA A 159 -9.19 11.42 -3.22
C ALA A 159 -8.96 12.33 -4.42
N GLY A 160 -9.86 13.29 -4.62
CA GLY A 160 -9.64 14.39 -5.54
C GLY A 160 -8.56 15.32 -5.00
N VAL A 161 -7.59 15.66 -5.83
CA VAL A 161 -6.49 16.56 -5.46
C VAL A 161 -6.15 17.53 -6.58
N LYS A 162 -5.63 18.69 -6.22
CA LYS A 162 -4.99 19.64 -7.13
C LYS A 162 -3.80 20.32 -6.47
N LEU A 163 -2.94 20.91 -7.29
CA LEU A 163 -1.81 21.71 -6.82
C LEU A 163 -2.12 23.19 -6.99
N VAL A 164 -2.27 23.90 -5.87
CA VAL A 164 -2.52 25.34 -5.86
C VAL A 164 -1.21 26.07 -5.63
N GLN A 165 -0.86 26.97 -6.54
CA GLN A 165 0.35 27.77 -6.43
C GLN A 165 0.25 28.71 -5.21
N SER A 166 1.23 28.62 -4.33
CA SER A 166 1.58 29.67 -3.36
C SER A 166 2.70 30.53 -3.95
N LYS A 167 3.49 31.25 -3.13
CA LYS A 167 4.57 32.15 -3.62
C LYS A 167 5.50 31.46 -4.64
N THR A 168 6.29 30.50 -4.18
CA THR A 168 7.26 29.75 -5.01
C THR A 168 6.99 28.24 -5.01
N ASN A 169 6.07 27.78 -4.17
CA ASN A 169 5.76 26.38 -3.90
C ASN A 169 4.29 26.09 -4.22
N TYR A 170 3.91 24.82 -4.23
CA TYR A 170 2.53 24.37 -4.41
C TYR A 170 1.99 23.73 -3.14
N ASN A 171 0.74 24.05 -2.80
CA ASN A 171 0.00 23.33 -1.77
C ASN A 171 -0.82 22.22 -2.44
N LEU A 172 -0.73 21.00 -1.90
CA LEU A 172 -1.65 19.92 -2.23
C LEU A 172 -2.99 20.19 -1.57
N GLN A 173 -4.01 20.50 -2.37
CA GLN A 173 -5.36 20.74 -1.91
C GLN A 173 -6.27 19.57 -2.28
N PHE A 174 -7.12 19.16 -1.35
CA PHE A 174 -8.14 18.16 -1.61
C PHE A 174 -9.39 18.80 -2.21
N VAL A 175 -10.00 18.07 -3.13
CA VAL A 175 -11.23 18.44 -3.83
C VAL A 175 -12.29 17.40 -3.51
N ALA A 176 -13.49 17.84 -3.11
CA ALA A 176 -14.59 16.93 -2.84
C ALA A 176 -14.97 16.18 -4.12
N ARG A 177 -15.38 14.91 -3.99
CA ARG A 177 -15.66 14.03 -5.14
C ARG A 177 -16.71 14.61 -6.08
N LYS A 178 -17.71 15.31 -5.54
CA LYS A 178 -18.74 16.00 -6.32
C LYS A 178 -18.18 17.09 -7.24
N ASP A 179 -17.05 17.70 -6.87
CA ASP A 179 -16.45 18.83 -7.57
C ASP A 179 -15.33 18.38 -8.53
N LEU A 180 -14.91 17.11 -8.49
CA LEU A 180 -13.88 16.56 -9.39
C LEU A 180 -14.25 16.64 -10.88
N GLN A 181 -15.54 16.63 -11.20
CA GLN A 181 -15.99 16.70 -12.59
C GLN A 181 -15.96 18.13 -13.15
N THR A 182 -16.02 19.14 -12.28
CA THR A 182 -16.11 20.55 -12.67
C THR A 182 -14.77 21.28 -12.50
N ASP A 183 -13.93 20.84 -11.58
CA ASP A 183 -12.59 21.38 -11.37
C ASP A 183 -11.60 20.78 -12.39
N LYS A 184 -11.26 21.57 -13.41
CA LYS A 184 -10.40 21.15 -14.53
C LYS A 184 -8.93 20.93 -14.13
N GLU A 185 -8.51 21.40 -12.95
CA GLU A 185 -7.16 21.23 -12.42
C GLU A 185 -7.07 20.07 -11.42
N ALA A 186 -8.22 19.53 -11.00
CA ALA A 186 -8.29 18.42 -10.07
C ALA A 186 -8.21 17.07 -10.79
N VAL A 187 -7.57 16.11 -10.11
CA VAL A 187 -7.55 14.71 -10.54
C VAL A 187 -7.81 13.78 -9.37
N GLU A 188 -8.27 12.58 -9.67
CA GLU A 188 -8.26 11.51 -8.69
C GLU A 188 -6.83 10.99 -8.51
N ALA A 189 -6.36 10.94 -7.25
CA ALA A 189 -5.06 10.41 -6.88
C ALA A 189 -5.19 9.50 -5.66
N PHE A 190 -4.20 8.62 -5.48
CA PHE A 190 -4.03 7.95 -4.20
C PHE A 190 -3.45 8.92 -3.18
N VAL A 191 -3.92 8.84 -1.95
CA VAL A 191 -3.35 9.62 -0.86
C VAL A 191 -3.19 8.74 0.35
N LEU A 192 -2.05 8.89 1.01
CA LEU A 192 -1.65 8.07 2.15
C LEU A 192 -1.92 8.83 3.46
N ALA A 193 -2.74 8.25 4.32
CA ALA A 193 -3.21 8.86 5.56
C ALA A 193 -2.11 9.30 6.50
N TYR A 194 -2.47 10.28 7.33
CA TYR A 194 -1.74 10.69 8.51
C TYR A 194 -2.61 10.59 9.74
N LYS A 195 -2.18 9.75 10.71
CA LYS A 195 -2.88 9.56 11.98
C LYS A 195 -2.14 10.31 13.10
N LYS A 196 -2.67 11.45 13.56
CA LYS A 196 -2.00 12.32 14.54
C LYS A 196 -1.93 11.68 15.95
N ASN A 197 -2.96 10.94 16.37
CA ASN A 197 -3.25 10.72 17.80
C ASN A 197 -3.46 9.27 18.27
N GLU A 198 -3.19 8.24 17.48
CA GLU A 198 -3.37 6.87 17.96
C GLU A 198 -2.06 6.15 18.28
N ARG A 199 -2.20 5.14 19.16
CA ARG A 199 -1.13 4.26 19.65
C ARG A 199 -0.22 3.90 18.48
N ASN A 200 1.10 4.02 18.70
CA ASN A 200 2.20 3.78 17.75
C ASN A 200 2.20 2.45 16.99
N ASP A 201 1.17 1.64 17.15
CA ASP A 201 1.08 0.31 16.59
C ASP A 201 0.34 0.31 15.23
N ASP A 202 -0.58 1.23 14.94
CA ASP A 202 -1.29 1.23 13.65
C ASP A 202 -0.45 1.85 12.53
N VAL A 203 -0.31 1.13 11.42
CA VAL A 203 0.45 1.60 10.24
C VAL A 203 -0.53 1.81 9.08
N PRO A 204 -0.89 3.07 8.77
CA PRO A 204 -1.75 3.34 7.63
C PRO A 204 -1.10 2.90 6.32
N PHE A 205 -1.93 2.35 5.43
CA PHE A 205 -1.48 1.97 4.09
C PHE A 205 -2.58 2.12 3.05
N VAL A 206 -2.20 2.14 1.77
CA VAL A 206 -3.11 2.09 0.63
C VAL A 206 -2.70 0.97 -0.32
N TYR A 207 -3.69 0.31 -0.93
CA TYR A 207 -3.46 -0.60 -2.05
C TYR A 207 -3.46 0.20 -3.35
N ILE A 208 -2.40 0.04 -4.14
CA ILE A 208 -2.34 0.54 -5.52
C ILE A 208 -2.09 -0.61 -6.48
N PRO A 209 -2.59 -0.55 -7.73
CA PRO A 209 -2.32 -1.59 -8.70
C PRO A 209 -0.86 -1.56 -9.14
N THR A 210 -0.31 -2.71 -9.51
CA THR A 210 1.08 -2.80 -10.03
C THR A 210 1.24 -2.12 -11.40
N LYS A 211 0.14 -1.98 -12.14
CA LYS A 211 0.02 -1.21 -13.38
C LYS A 211 -1.21 -0.32 -13.29
N ASP A 212 -1.07 0.95 -13.64
CA ASP A 212 -2.15 1.93 -13.58
C ASP A 212 -2.23 2.73 -14.90
N LYS A 213 -3.11 3.74 -14.94
CA LYS A 213 -3.19 4.72 -16.01
C LYS A 213 -1.94 5.62 -15.97
N GLU A 214 -1.48 6.04 -17.15
CA GLU A 214 -0.39 7.00 -17.23
C GLU A 214 -0.75 8.30 -16.51
N ASN A 215 0.20 8.81 -15.75
CA ASN A 215 0.09 9.98 -14.90
C ASN A 215 -0.89 9.86 -13.71
N THR A 216 -1.10 8.64 -13.20
CA THR A 216 -1.71 8.43 -11.88
C THR A 216 -0.72 8.81 -10.78
N PHE A 217 -1.19 9.55 -9.77
CA PHE A 217 -0.38 10.02 -8.65
C PHE A 217 -0.70 9.29 -7.34
N LEU A 218 0.31 9.20 -6.48
CA LEU A 218 0.15 8.95 -5.05
C LEU A 218 0.88 10.04 -4.27
N PHE A 219 0.17 10.76 -3.40
CA PHE A 219 0.76 11.75 -2.52
C PHE A 219 0.85 11.25 -1.08
N THR A 220 1.99 11.49 -0.43
CA THR A 220 2.11 11.34 1.02
C THR A 220 1.96 12.68 1.72
N VAL A 221 1.62 12.63 3.00
CA VAL A 221 1.79 13.79 3.88
C VAL A 221 3.28 14.07 4.14
N GLY A 222 3.55 15.15 4.88
CA GLY A 222 4.87 15.45 5.41
C GLY A 222 5.42 14.33 6.31
N LEU A 223 6.64 13.92 6.02
CA LEU A 223 7.43 12.94 6.77
C LEU A 223 8.27 13.65 7.82
N THR A 224 8.30 13.11 9.03
CA THR A 224 9.18 13.56 10.13
C THR A 224 9.50 12.34 10.99
N GLY A 225 10.70 11.77 10.85
CA GLY A 225 11.06 10.53 11.55
C GLY A 225 10.26 9.30 11.11
N CYS A 226 9.69 9.33 9.90
CA CYS A 226 8.84 8.28 9.34
C CYS A 226 9.47 7.62 8.11
N SER A 227 8.98 6.44 7.74
CA SER A 227 9.29 5.75 6.49
C SER A 227 8.05 5.61 5.62
N VAL A 228 8.27 5.54 4.30
CA VAL A 228 7.27 5.13 3.31
C VAL A 228 7.78 3.87 2.64
N ILE A 229 6.99 2.79 2.69
CA ILE A 229 7.42 1.46 2.24
C ILE A 229 6.43 0.92 1.23
N VAL A 230 6.91 0.53 0.05
CA VAL A 230 6.11 -0.15 -0.95
C VAL A 230 6.47 -1.62 -0.94
N THR A 231 5.50 -2.48 -0.65
CA THR A 231 5.68 -3.94 -0.72
C THR A 231 4.80 -4.54 -1.79
N LEU A 232 5.25 -5.64 -2.39
CA LEU A 232 4.43 -6.42 -3.31
C LEU A 232 3.58 -7.43 -2.54
N ASP A 233 2.26 -7.38 -2.72
CA ASP A 233 1.36 -8.50 -2.42
C ASP A 233 1.34 -9.43 -3.64
N ARG A 234 2.09 -10.53 -3.56
CA ARG A 234 2.28 -11.46 -4.67
C ARG A 234 1.01 -12.23 -5.04
N VAL A 235 0.06 -12.35 -4.13
CA VAL A 235 -1.20 -13.09 -4.38
C VAL A 235 -2.20 -12.21 -5.11
N ASN A 236 -2.33 -10.96 -4.70
CA ASN A 236 -3.26 -10.02 -5.33
C ASN A 236 -2.63 -9.23 -6.49
N ASN A 237 -1.33 -9.36 -6.69
CA ASN A 237 -0.54 -8.60 -7.67
C ASN A 237 -0.76 -7.07 -7.56
N LYS A 238 -0.74 -6.59 -6.31
CA LYS A 238 -0.91 -5.18 -5.94
C LYS A 238 0.24 -4.73 -5.08
N TYR A 239 0.50 -3.43 -5.08
CA TYR A 239 1.40 -2.83 -4.10
C TYR A 239 0.61 -2.40 -2.86
N ARG A 240 1.24 -2.59 -1.70
CA ARG A 240 0.84 -1.99 -0.43
C ARG A 240 1.83 -0.87 -0.14
N VAL A 241 1.33 0.36 -0.03
CA VAL A 241 2.15 1.54 0.29
C VAL A 241 1.86 1.93 1.73
N PHE A 242 2.82 1.68 2.62
CA PHE A 242 2.72 1.96 4.05
C PHE A 242 3.32 3.31 4.38
N HIS A 243 2.70 4.03 5.31
CA HIS A 243 3.31 5.17 6.00
C HIS A 243 3.54 4.78 7.45
N ASP A 244 4.79 4.48 7.76
CA ASP A 244 5.20 3.95 9.05
C ASP A 244 5.90 5.05 9.86
N ARG A 245 5.41 5.34 11.05
CA ARG A 245 5.84 6.51 11.87
C ARG A 245 7.18 6.34 12.58
N ARG A 246 7.93 5.38 12.12
CA ARG A 246 8.86 4.61 12.91
C ARG A 246 10.11 4.60 12.04
N MET A 247 11.17 5.26 12.53
CA MET A 247 12.35 5.59 11.73
C MET A 247 12.98 4.35 11.10
N ASP A 248 13.25 4.38 9.81
CA ASP A 248 13.97 3.30 9.12
C ASP A 248 13.28 1.91 9.22
N SER A 249 11.94 1.93 9.30
CA SER A 249 11.10 0.74 9.49
C SER A 249 11.05 -0.22 8.29
N SER A 250 11.57 0.18 7.12
CA SER A 250 11.59 -0.65 5.92
C SER A 250 12.24 -2.03 6.14
N VAL A 251 13.19 -2.14 7.08
CA VAL A 251 13.88 -3.38 7.44
C VAL A 251 12.96 -4.47 8.01
N LEU A 252 11.72 -4.13 8.35
CA LEU A 252 10.77 -5.08 8.96
C LEU A 252 9.82 -5.69 7.94
N TYR A 253 9.66 -5.01 6.81
CA TYR A 253 8.74 -5.40 5.76
C TYR A 253 9.40 -6.42 4.84
N ASP A 254 8.68 -7.48 4.51
CA ASP A 254 9.04 -8.38 3.42
C ASP A 254 8.66 -7.77 2.06
N ASN A 255 9.26 -8.27 0.98
CA ASN A 255 8.90 -7.93 -0.40
C ASN A 255 8.96 -6.43 -0.75
N VAL A 256 9.85 -5.67 -0.11
CA VAL A 256 10.05 -4.24 -0.37
C VAL A 256 10.46 -4.02 -1.84
N GLN A 257 9.78 -3.11 -2.52
CA GLN A 257 10.01 -2.72 -3.92
C GLN A 257 10.57 -1.29 -4.01
N MET A 258 10.09 -0.40 -3.16
CA MET A 258 10.58 0.98 -3.00
C MET A 258 10.50 1.35 -1.53
N ARG A 259 11.41 2.22 -1.07
CA ARG A 259 11.42 2.73 0.30
C ARG A 259 12.01 4.13 0.37
N VAL A 260 11.45 4.92 1.28
CA VAL A 260 12.05 6.14 1.82
C VAL A 260 12.10 5.95 3.32
N ASP A 261 13.29 6.02 3.89
CA ASP A 261 13.54 5.90 5.32
C ASP A 261 13.99 7.25 5.91
N PHE A 262 13.97 7.39 7.24
CA PHE A 262 14.36 8.65 7.89
C PHE A 262 15.81 9.01 7.57
N ASN A 263 16.68 8.01 7.51
CA ASN A 263 18.07 8.17 7.13
C ASN A 263 18.26 8.83 5.74
N ASP A 264 17.29 8.69 4.82
CA ASP A 264 17.38 9.29 3.49
C ASP A 264 17.21 10.82 3.52
N TYR A 265 16.55 11.37 4.54
CA TYR A 265 16.21 12.80 4.63
C TYR A 265 16.55 13.47 5.96
N ARG A 266 17.29 12.78 6.84
CA ARG A 266 17.83 13.39 8.07
C ARG A 266 18.85 14.48 7.74
N ILE A 267 18.89 15.50 8.58
CA ILE A 267 19.81 16.64 8.51
C ILE A 267 20.68 16.61 9.77
N GLY A 268 22.00 16.63 9.60
CA GLY A 268 22.98 16.63 10.70
C GLY A 268 23.79 15.33 10.78
N GLY A 269 25.02 15.44 11.30
CA GLY A 269 25.96 14.33 11.47
C GLY A 269 26.19 14.03 12.94
N ARG A 270 25.60 12.93 13.42
CA ARG A 270 25.65 12.40 14.79
C ARG A 270 25.05 13.34 15.86
N TYR A 271 24.25 12.74 16.73
CA TYR A 271 23.51 13.34 17.86
C TYR A 271 22.16 13.99 17.55
N LEU A 272 21.10 13.19 17.75
CA LEU A 272 19.79 13.52 18.32
C LEU A 272 18.91 14.59 17.65
N SER A 273 19.36 15.26 16.60
CA SER A 273 18.49 16.16 15.87
C SER A 273 17.51 15.31 15.06
N HIS A 274 16.28 15.18 15.56
CA HIS A 274 15.10 14.67 14.83
C HIS A 274 14.71 15.66 13.70
N THR A 275 15.72 16.28 13.09
CA THR A 275 15.65 17.35 12.13
C THR A 275 15.74 16.71 10.76
N GLY A 276 14.59 16.58 10.14
CA GLY A 276 14.45 16.04 8.81
C GLY A 276 12.97 16.07 8.49
N LYS A 277 12.62 16.91 7.51
CA LYS A 277 11.28 16.96 6.96
C LYS A 277 11.37 16.61 5.49
N ALA A 278 10.44 15.82 5.01
CA ALA A 278 10.39 15.47 3.61
C ALA A 278 8.97 15.20 3.17
N ILE A 279 8.73 15.15 1.86
CA ILE A 279 7.52 14.60 1.27
C ILE A 279 7.93 13.54 0.26
N THR A 280 7.12 12.50 0.14
CA THR A 280 7.25 11.49 -0.90
C THR A 280 6.07 11.57 -1.85
N LEU A 281 6.37 11.40 -3.13
CA LEU A 281 5.40 11.35 -4.22
C LEU A 281 5.64 10.06 -4.99
N MET A 282 4.57 9.42 -5.47
CA MET A 282 4.70 8.43 -6.53
C MET A 282 3.91 8.85 -7.78
N LEU A 283 4.44 8.48 -8.93
CA LEU A 283 3.86 8.75 -10.24
C LEU A 283 3.95 7.48 -11.09
N PHE A 284 2.82 7.02 -11.61
CA PHE A 284 2.81 5.97 -12.62
C PHE A 284 3.10 6.59 -13.99
N LYS A 285 4.30 6.32 -14.54
CA LYS A 285 4.69 6.84 -15.84
C LYS A 285 5.67 5.93 -16.57
N GLY A 286 5.39 5.66 -17.84
CA GLY A 286 6.17 4.75 -18.66
C GLY A 286 6.02 3.29 -18.22
N GLY A 287 4.81 2.89 -17.84
CA GLY A 287 4.48 1.52 -17.46
C GLY A 287 4.96 1.05 -16.08
N ALA A 288 5.51 1.96 -15.27
CA ALA A 288 5.97 1.66 -13.91
C ALA A 288 5.68 2.81 -12.94
N TRP A 289 5.52 2.46 -11.67
CA TRP A 289 5.51 3.42 -10.57
C TRP A 289 6.92 3.94 -10.32
N LYS A 290 7.04 5.26 -10.21
CA LYS A 290 8.27 5.95 -9.82
C LYS A 290 8.05 6.72 -8.53
N MET A 291 8.99 6.68 -7.61
CA MET A 291 8.93 7.36 -6.32
C MET A 291 9.97 8.49 -6.24
N PHE A 292 9.54 9.64 -5.75
CA PHE A 292 10.36 10.83 -5.59
C PHE A 292 10.37 11.26 -4.12
N LEU A 293 11.56 11.50 -3.59
CA LEU A 293 11.78 12.08 -2.27
C LEU A 293 12.14 13.56 -2.46
N GLN A 294 11.38 14.45 -1.84
CA GLN A 294 11.72 15.86 -1.71
C GLN A 294 12.02 16.14 -0.24
N ARG A 295 13.30 16.26 0.11
CA ARG A 295 13.75 16.55 1.48
C ARG A 295 13.99 18.04 1.68
N GLN A 296 13.62 18.53 2.85
CA GLN A 296 13.87 19.87 3.30
C GLN A 296 15.30 19.98 3.82
N LEU A 297 16.00 21.03 3.42
CA LEU A 297 17.32 21.39 3.93
C LEU A 297 17.24 22.76 4.63
N PRO A 298 18.16 23.05 5.56
CA PRO A 298 18.26 24.39 6.13
C PRO A 298 18.47 25.42 5.03
N GLY A 299 17.74 26.53 5.12
CA GLY A 299 17.88 27.66 4.21
C GLY A 299 18.98 28.63 4.63
N PRO A 300 19.20 29.71 3.85
CA PRO A 300 20.00 30.85 4.28
C PRO A 300 19.48 31.48 5.58
N ASP A 301 18.16 31.41 5.79
CA ASP A 301 17.48 31.79 7.02
C ASP A 301 16.51 30.67 7.49
N PRO A 302 16.14 30.63 8.79
CA PRO A 302 15.25 29.59 9.33
C PRO A 302 13.83 29.57 8.74
N SER A 303 13.40 30.66 8.11
CA SER A 303 12.06 30.83 7.53
C SER A 303 12.00 30.45 6.04
N SER A 304 13.16 30.26 5.40
CA SER A 304 13.30 30.08 3.95
C SER A 304 14.04 28.77 3.62
N PRO A 305 13.47 27.59 3.95
CA PRO A 305 14.13 26.32 3.70
C PRO A 305 14.38 26.05 2.21
N THR A 306 15.45 25.32 1.92
CA THR A 306 15.73 24.81 0.57
C THR A 306 15.27 23.36 0.43
N TRP A 307 15.21 22.86 -0.80
CA TRP A 307 14.67 21.54 -1.10
C TRP A 307 15.58 20.78 -2.03
N GLU A 308 15.82 19.51 -1.70
CA GLU A 308 16.59 18.60 -2.52
C GLU A 308 15.73 17.41 -2.92
N VAL A 309 15.88 16.96 -4.17
CA VAL A 309 14.99 15.97 -4.77
C VAL A 309 15.78 14.81 -5.35
N TYR A 310 15.31 13.61 -5.04
CA TYR A 310 15.86 12.35 -5.52
C TYR A 310 14.76 11.47 -6.11
N ALA A 311 15.06 10.78 -7.21
CA ALA A 311 14.27 9.63 -7.63
C ALA A 311 14.79 8.40 -6.90
N VAL A 312 13.90 7.67 -6.22
CA VAL A 312 14.26 6.56 -5.31
C VAL A 312 14.90 5.40 -6.08
N GLU A 313 14.54 5.22 -7.35
CA GLU A 313 15.08 4.16 -8.22
C GLU A 313 16.57 4.38 -8.57
N GLN A 314 17.10 5.60 -8.39
CA GLN A 314 18.50 5.91 -8.73
C GLN A 314 19.52 5.31 -7.75
N LYS A 315 19.08 4.68 -6.66
CA LYS A 315 19.97 4.07 -5.66
C LYS A 315 20.75 2.84 -6.22
N GLY A 316 20.31 2.25 -7.33
CA GLY A 316 21.02 1.17 -8.03
C GLY A 316 21.04 -0.18 -7.28
N PRO A 317 21.54 -1.26 -7.92
CA PRO A 317 21.54 -2.60 -7.34
C PRO A 317 22.34 -2.68 -6.03
N ALA A 318 23.55 -2.11 -5.99
CA ALA A 318 24.43 -2.16 -4.81
C ALA A 318 23.75 -1.63 -3.54
N SER A 319 22.90 -0.60 -3.64
CA SER A 319 22.11 -0.09 -2.51
C SER A 319 21.02 -1.06 -2.06
N GLU A 320 20.44 -1.82 -3.00
CA GLU A 320 19.44 -2.84 -2.72
C GLU A 320 20.06 -4.09 -2.06
N GLU A 321 21.24 -4.52 -2.52
CA GLU A 321 21.99 -5.59 -1.84
C GLU A 321 22.39 -5.18 -0.42
N ALA A 322 22.93 -3.96 -0.25
CA ALA A 322 23.29 -3.42 1.05
C ALA A 322 22.08 -3.37 2.01
N PHE A 323 20.91 -2.97 1.49
CA PHE A 323 19.68 -2.97 2.27
C PHE A 323 19.25 -4.37 2.69
N LYS A 324 19.26 -5.35 1.78
CA LYS A 324 18.92 -6.74 2.11
C LYS A 324 19.84 -7.30 3.19
N ALA A 325 21.14 -7.05 3.07
CA ALA A 325 22.13 -7.47 4.06
C ALA A 325 21.85 -6.84 5.44
N ARG A 326 21.69 -5.50 5.47
CA ARG A 326 21.36 -4.76 6.69
C ARG A 326 20.07 -5.25 7.34
N ARG A 327 19.02 -5.44 6.53
CA ARG A 327 17.73 -5.99 6.96
C ARG A 327 17.91 -7.35 7.63
N THR A 328 18.64 -8.27 7.01
CA THR A 328 18.90 -9.60 7.58
C THR A 328 19.64 -9.50 8.92
N ILE A 329 20.68 -8.66 9.01
CA ILE A 329 21.45 -8.45 10.25
C ILE A 329 20.54 -7.98 11.38
N ILE A 330 19.75 -6.92 11.13
CA ILE A 330 18.85 -6.34 12.14
C ILE A 330 17.80 -7.37 12.58
N GLN A 331 17.15 -8.05 11.63
CA GLN A 331 16.14 -9.05 11.94
C GLN A 331 16.69 -10.21 12.77
N ASN A 332 17.91 -10.68 12.47
CA ASN A 332 18.56 -11.75 13.22
C ASN A 332 18.96 -11.30 14.63
N ARG A 333 19.46 -10.07 14.79
CA ARG A 333 19.79 -9.51 16.11
C ARG A 333 18.55 -9.40 17.00
N VAL A 334 17.45 -8.92 16.43
CA VAL A 334 16.17 -8.83 17.14
C VAL A 334 15.68 -10.20 17.61
N LYS A 335 15.76 -11.22 16.75
CA LYS A 335 15.41 -12.61 17.10
C LYS A 335 16.29 -13.14 18.23
N ALA A 336 17.61 -13.00 18.09
CA ALA A 336 18.57 -13.41 19.10
C ALA A 336 18.32 -12.75 20.46
N ASN A 337 17.96 -11.47 20.48
CA ASN A 337 17.61 -10.79 21.71
C ASN A 337 16.33 -11.34 22.34
N GLY A 338 15.30 -11.66 21.54
CA GLY A 338 14.11 -12.34 22.01
C GLY A 338 14.44 -13.69 22.67
N LYS A 339 15.31 -14.49 22.03
CA LYS A 339 15.78 -15.77 22.55
C LYS A 339 16.53 -15.64 23.87
N ASN A 340 17.40 -14.64 24.01
CA ASN A 340 18.14 -14.37 25.26
C ASN A 340 17.18 -14.04 26.42
N LEU A 341 15.99 -13.51 26.14
CA LEU A 341 14.95 -13.24 27.12
C LEU A 341 13.92 -14.39 27.27
N HIS A 342 14.21 -15.56 26.68
CA HIS A 342 13.32 -16.71 26.64
C HIS A 342 11.92 -16.37 26.11
N VAL A 343 11.88 -15.54 25.06
CA VAL A 343 10.68 -15.25 24.27
C VAL A 343 10.69 -16.13 23.03
N ASP A 344 9.54 -16.72 22.70
CA ASP A 344 9.38 -17.57 21.52
C ASP A 344 9.59 -16.77 20.22
N GLU A 345 10.60 -17.16 19.44
CA GLU A 345 10.87 -16.57 18.11
C GLU A 345 9.79 -16.94 17.08
N GLY A 346 9.01 -18.00 17.32
CA GLY A 346 7.88 -18.44 16.49
C GLY A 346 6.73 -17.42 16.40
N LEU A 347 6.79 -16.35 17.19
CA LEU A 347 5.93 -15.18 17.08
C LEU A 347 6.16 -14.44 15.75
N ILE A 348 7.36 -14.47 15.19
CA ILE A 348 7.67 -13.85 13.89
C ILE A 348 7.30 -14.83 12.78
N LYS A 349 6.07 -14.72 12.28
CA LYS A 349 5.64 -15.43 11.07
C LYS A 349 6.02 -14.62 9.84
N ALA A 350 6.43 -15.30 8.77
CA ALA A 350 6.64 -14.66 7.47
C ALA A 350 5.38 -13.89 7.05
N ALA A 351 5.55 -12.73 6.41
CA ALA A 351 4.41 -11.97 5.91
C ALA A 351 3.57 -12.85 4.98
N VAL A 352 2.27 -12.94 5.25
CA VAL A 352 1.35 -13.75 4.45
C VAL A 352 0.79 -12.89 3.33
N ASP A 353 1.15 -13.21 2.08
CA ASP A 353 0.51 -12.61 0.91
C ASP A 353 -0.94 -13.13 0.77
N GLY A 354 -1.87 -12.27 0.33
CA GLY A 354 -3.18 -12.73 -0.17
C GLY A 354 -4.30 -13.07 0.79
N ARG A 355 -4.21 -12.79 2.10
CA ARG A 355 -5.38 -12.96 2.98
C ARG A 355 -6.25 -11.71 3.00
N VAL A 356 -7.41 -11.83 2.36
CA VAL A 356 -8.50 -10.84 2.38
C VAL A 356 -9.62 -11.39 3.26
N HIS A 357 -9.94 -10.70 4.37
CA HIS A 357 -11.29 -10.49 4.96
C HIS A 357 -11.19 -10.11 6.45
N GLY A 358 -11.62 -8.89 6.81
CA GLY A 358 -11.83 -8.44 8.20
C GLY A 358 -11.20 -7.08 8.50
N LYS A 359 -11.66 -6.36 9.53
CA LYS A 359 -11.21 -5.00 9.92
C LYS A 359 -9.75 -4.92 10.39
N ASP A 360 -9.01 -6.03 10.42
CA ASP A 360 -7.68 -6.16 11.03
C ASP A 360 -6.56 -6.09 9.97
N TYR A 361 -6.63 -5.07 9.10
CA TYR A 361 -5.72 -4.91 7.96
C TYR A 361 -4.33 -4.36 8.35
N ASP A 362 -4.22 -3.61 9.45
CA ASP A 362 -3.00 -2.89 9.87
C ASP A 362 -1.94 -3.77 10.56
N GLU A 363 -2.29 -5.03 10.85
CA GLU A 363 -1.45 -5.87 11.71
C GLU A 363 -0.51 -6.78 10.92
N GLN A 364 -0.88 -7.40 9.80
CA GLN A 364 -0.18 -8.62 9.34
C GLN A 364 1.24 -8.43 8.78
N ALA A 365 1.56 -7.33 8.10
CA ALA A 365 2.89 -7.15 7.49
C ALA A 365 4.02 -7.14 8.53
N ILE A 366 3.69 -6.72 9.76
CA ILE A 366 4.63 -6.54 10.85
C ILE A 366 4.10 -7.11 12.17
N SER A 367 3.02 -7.90 12.16
CA SER A 367 2.35 -8.40 13.37
C SER A 367 3.28 -9.29 14.17
N GLY A 368 4.10 -10.09 13.48
CA GLY A 368 5.11 -10.92 14.13
C GLY A 368 6.13 -10.09 14.90
N TRP A 369 6.59 -8.98 14.31
CA TRP A 369 7.48 -8.03 14.98
C TRP A 369 6.80 -7.32 16.16
N LYS A 370 5.52 -6.92 16.01
CA LYS A 370 4.71 -6.35 17.09
C LYS A 370 4.52 -7.35 18.25
N ALA A 371 4.20 -8.60 17.94
CA ALA A 371 3.98 -9.66 18.93
C ALA A 371 5.28 -9.97 19.71
N LEU A 372 6.41 -10.08 19.01
CA LEU A 372 7.71 -10.24 19.64
C LEU A 372 8.03 -9.06 20.58
N ARG A 373 7.85 -7.82 20.10
CA ARG A 373 8.03 -6.61 20.92
C ARG A 373 7.17 -6.64 22.19
N SER A 374 5.89 -6.97 22.06
CA SER A 374 4.98 -7.06 23.21
C SER A 374 5.41 -8.13 24.20
N ALA A 375 5.83 -9.31 23.73
CA ALA A 375 6.28 -10.40 24.60
C ALA A 375 7.60 -10.05 25.32
N ILE A 376 8.56 -9.42 24.63
CA ILE A 376 9.79 -8.89 25.23
C ILE A 376 9.46 -7.85 26.30
N LYS A 377 8.58 -6.89 25.99
CA LYS A 377 8.16 -5.85 26.94
C LYS A 377 7.59 -6.45 28.23
N ILE A 378 6.70 -7.44 28.11
CA ILE A 378 6.11 -8.13 29.27
C ILE A 378 7.21 -8.79 30.13
N LYS A 379 8.22 -9.42 29.52
CA LYS A 379 9.35 -10.04 30.26
C LYS A 379 10.17 -9.01 31.01
N ILE A 380 10.47 -7.87 30.39
CA ILE A 380 11.24 -6.77 30.99
C ILE A 380 10.48 -6.12 32.13
N ASP A 381 9.22 -5.76 31.88
CA ASP A 381 8.35 -5.16 32.89
C ASP A 381 8.18 -6.12 34.09
N LYS A 382 8.06 -7.44 33.85
CA LYS A 382 7.98 -8.44 34.93
C LYS A 382 9.29 -8.51 35.74
N TYR A 383 10.45 -8.51 35.09
CA TYR A 383 11.75 -8.57 35.76
C TYR A 383 11.99 -7.35 36.66
N PHE A 384 11.75 -6.13 36.15
CA PHE A 384 12.00 -4.91 36.92
C PHE A 384 10.99 -4.66 38.04
N ASN A 385 9.76 -5.17 37.92
CA ASN A 385 8.74 -5.07 38.96
C ASN A 385 8.81 -6.19 40.00
N ASP A 386 9.64 -7.21 39.82
CA ASP A 386 9.83 -8.28 40.80
C ASP A 386 10.83 -7.82 41.91
N PRO A 387 10.39 -7.70 43.17
CA PRO A 387 11.28 -7.34 44.28
C PRO A 387 12.33 -8.42 44.58
N ASN A 388 12.08 -9.67 44.19
CA ASN A 388 12.96 -10.82 44.38
C ASN A 388 13.68 -11.23 43.09
N ARG A 389 13.76 -10.33 42.10
CA ARG A 389 14.41 -10.61 40.81
C ARG A 389 15.84 -11.12 40.98
N ASP A 390 16.22 -12.05 40.11
CA ASP A 390 17.60 -12.54 40.03
C ASP A 390 18.52 -11.45 39.47
N ARG A 391 19.27 -10.80 40.36
CA ARG A 391 20.18 -9.71 40.00
C ARG A 391 21.35 -10.16 39.12
N SER A 392 21.62 -11.45 38.97
CA SER A 392 22.63 -11.93 38.02
C SER A 392 22.21 -11.69 36.56
N LEU A 393 20.90 -11.57 36.30
CA LEU A 393 20.35 -11.25 34.98
C LEU A 393 20.28 -9.74 34.70
N GLN A 394 20.62 -8.91 35.68
CA GLN A 394 20.50 -7.47 35.60
C GLN A 394 21.25 -6.92 34.38
N ASP A 395 22.51 -7.31 34.18
CA ASP A 395 23.31 -6.89 33.03
C ASP A 395 22.72 -7.35 31.70
N THR A 396 22.03 -8.49 31.65
CA THR A 396 21.37 -8.96 30.41
C THR A 396 20.21 -8.05 30.04
N TYR A 397 19.40 -7.63 31.02
CA TYR A 397 18.28 -6.72 30.82
C TYR A 397 18.73 -5.26 30.61
N TYR A 398 19.78 -4.80 31.30
CA TYR A 398 20.36 -3.47 31.10
C TYR A 398 21.11 -3.35 29.77
N ARG A 399 21.94 -4.34 29.39
CA ARG A 399 22.56 -4.38 28.05
C ARG A 399 21.51 -4.43 26.97
N PHE A 400 20.39 -5.14 27.19
CA PHE A 400 19.27 -5.08 26.28
C PHE A 400 18.65 -3.66 26.22
N GLU A 401 18.54 -2.91 27.32
CA GLU A 401 18.12 -1.49 27.24
C GLU A 401 19.17 -0.57 26.59
N GLU A 402 20.47 -0.75 26.87
CA GLU A 402 21.59 0.06 26.37
C GLU A 402 21.90 -0.18 24.90
N ASP A 403 21.99 -1.43 24.44
CA ASP A 403 22.12 -1.78 23.02
C ASP A 403 20.97 -1.21 22.18
N ASN A 404 19.83 -0.94 22.82
CA ASN A 404 18.63 -0.34 22.23
C ASN A 404 18.46 1.16 22.53
N ARG A 405 19.37 1.80 23.29
CA ARG A 405 19.41 3.26 23.56
C ARG A 405 20.60 3.95 22.91
N ASP A 406 21.77 3.31 22.92
CA ASP A 406 23.09 3.91 22.60
C ASP A 406 23.66 3.48 21.25
N SER A 407 22.85 2.94 20.33
CA SER A 407 23.32 2.75 18.95
C SER A 407 23.55 4.13 18.31
N ALA A 408 24.80 4.59 18.32
CA ALA A 408 25.25 5.84 17.70
C ALA A 408 24.96 5.90 16.18
N ASP A 409 24.63 4.74 15.60
CA ASP A 409 23.93 4.60 14.34
C ASP A 409 22.42 4.52 14.60
N ILE A 410 21.72 5.59 14.25
CA ILE A 410 20.23 5.69 14.12
C ILE A 410 19.64 4.50 13.33
N ASP A 411 20.50 3.81 12.58
CA ASP A 411 20.20 2.67 11.75
C ASP A 411 19.86 1.35 12.49
N GLU A 412 20.01 1.28 13.83
CA GLU A 412 19.81 0.03 14.61
C GLU A 412 18.72 0.09 15.71
N THR A 413 18.06 1.23 15.92
CA THR A 413 17.36 1.51 17.20
C THR A 413 15.85 1.25 17.23
N TRP A 414 15.30 0.59 16.20
CA TRP A 414 13.87 0.70 15.94
C TRP A 414 12.94 -0.04 16.91
N ILE A 415 13.38 -1.11 17.56
CA ILE A 415 12.46 -1.84 18.45
C ILE A 415 12.10 -1.05 19.72
N TRP A 416 12.84 0.02 20.04
CA TRP A 416 12.69 0.69 21.34
C TRP A 416 12.29 2.16 21.32
N LEU A 417 12.50 2.91 20.24
CA LEU A 417 12.20 4.36 20.23
C LEU A 417 10.70 4.72 20.28
N GLN A 418 9.80 3.75 20.46
CA GLN A 418 8.37 3.99 20.69
C GLN A 418 7.84 3.51 22.06
N ILE A 419 8.71 3.15 23.01
CA ILE A 419 8.31 2.82 24.40
C ILE A 419 8.44 4.01 25.37
N LYS A 420 9.01 5.16 24.98
CA LYS A 420 9.05 6.37 25.84
C LYS A 420 7.98 7.40 25.48
N LYS A 421 6.73 7.11 25.84
CA LYS A 421 5.75 8.20 26.09
C LYS A 421 4.81 8.03 27.28
N ASN A 422 4.97 7.00 28.11
CA ASN A 422 4.17 6.83 29.33
C ASN A 422 5.05 6.55 30.56
N ASN A 423 5.92 7.49 30.93
CA ASN A 423 6.38 7.67 32.30
C ASN A 423 6.88 9.11 32.46
N ASN A 424 5.93 10.05 32.55
CA ASN A 424 6.15 11.23 33.37
C ASN A 424 5.91 10.80 34.83
N ARG A 425 6.78 11.28 35.73
CA ARG A 425 6.72 11.19 37.21
C ARG A 425 7.35 9.95 37.84
N ALA A 426 8.62 10.09 38.21
CA ALA A 426 9.07 10.00 39.60
C ALA A 426 10.23 10.98 39.77
#